data_AF-A0A6A6YZ58-F1
#
_entry.id   AF-A0A6A6YZ58-F1
#
_cell.length_a   1.000
_cell.length_b   1.000
_cell.length_c   1.000
_cell.angle_alpha   90.00
_cell.angle_beta   90.00
_cell.angle_gamma   90.00
#
_symmetry.space_group_name_H-M   'P 1'
#
loop_
_entity.id
_entity.type
_entity.pdbx_description
1 polymer ?
#
loop_
_entity_poly.entity_id
_entity_poly.type
_entity_poly.pdbx_seq_one_letter_code
_entity_poly.pdbx_strand_id
1 'polypeptide(L)'
;MLLVFQLFEGFEWPRGFPFVGIILAFIVFLFRLRHKQKNVKVLPKRPASAKRVGKYYGGDDIKRLDFSNVQPYKADFDIAEEEPITWWKDDYISDRIYTATMAIRNLAFDDWVVMDKNFAARMALKQQVIDKVGPDALDCREGGLEGCIELLGILTEYLPRRFPSVFKLSEDGSCIRNEVTKETHRVIAPYDNHPLYVAGRLVEDDLNILTPGPGGEYVLSAVLSAFPAGFHVREKMGKPMTEIHKTVPTYKEKLQKAMNK
;
A
#
# COMPACT_ATOMS: atom_id res chain seq x y z
N MET A 1 -4.11 31.47 -23.54
CA MET A 1 -4.24 32.90 -23.89
C MET A 1 -5.59 33.17 -24.58
N LEU A 2 -6.67 32.55 -24.10
CA LEU A 2 -8.01 32.65 -24.69
C LEU A 2 -9.11 32.59 -23.61
N LEU A 3 -8.73 32.66 -22.33
CA LEU A 3 -9.61 32.50 -21.18
C LEU A 3 -9.56 33.71 -20.21
N VAL A 4 -8.99 34.82 -20.67
CA VAL A 4 -8.93 36.09 -19.92
C VAL A 4 -9.92 37.12 -20.47
N PHE A 5 -10.48 36.91 -21.67
CA PHE A 5 -11.34 37.89 -22.32
C PHE A 5 -12.82 37.85 -21.89
N GLN A 6 -13.21 36.94 -20.99
CA GLN A 6 -14.63 36.72 -20.66
C GLN A 6 -15.09 37.25 -19.29
N LEU A 7 -14.25 38.01 -18.57
CA LEU A 7 -14.58 38.51 -17.22
C LEU A 7 -14.61 40.05 -17.10
N PHE A 8 -14.68 40.79 -18.21
CA PHE A 8 -14.72 42.26 -18.17
C PHE A 8 -15.66 42.87 -19.22
N GLU A 9 -16.80 42.23 -19.49
CA GLU A 9 -17.90 42.92 -20.16
C GLU A 9 -18.65 43.77 -19.12
N GLY A 10 -18.32 45.06 -19.04
CA GLY A 10 -19.08 46.03 -18.25
C GLY A 10 -18.29 47.11 -17.51
N PHE A 11 -16.95 47.11 -17.55
CA PHE A 11 -16.15 48.15 -16.90
C PHE A 11 -15.53 49.10 -17.93
N GLU A 12 -16.17 50.24 -18.16
CA GLU A 12 -15.60 51.33 -18.96
C GLU A 12 -14.52 52.03 -18.15
N TRP A 13 -13.26 51.82 -18.55
CA TRP A 13 -12.13 52.58 -17.99
C TRP A 13 -12.19 54.03 -18.46
N PRO A 14 -12.04 55.02 -17.56
CA PRO A 14 -11.89 56.41 -17.96
C PRO A 14 -10.74 56.56 -18.97
N ARG A 15 -11.02 57.18 -20.12
CA ARG A 15 -10.03 57.45 -21.15
C ARG A 15 -8.91 58.31 -20.56
N GLY A 16 -7.75 57.72 -20.28
CA GLY A 16 -6.59 58.47 -19.79
C GLY A 16 -5.39 57.70 -19.25
N PHE A 17 -5.51 56.42 -18.87
CA PHE A 17 -4.38 55.73 -18.22
C PHE A 17 -4.16 54.28 -18.71
N PRO A 18 -3.65 54.08 -19.94
CA PRO A 18 -3.27 52.76 -20.45
C PRO A 18 -2.09 52.11 -19.70
N PHE A 19 -1.40 52.86 -18.84
CA PHE A 19 -0.19 52.40 -18.15
C PHE A 19 -0.46 51.64 -16.85
N VAL A 20 -1.62 51.80 -16.21
CA VAL A 20 -1.91 51.18 -14.89
C VAL A 20 -2.07 49.66 -15.00
N GLY A 21 -2.73 49.17 -16.05
CA GLY A 21 -2.88 47.73 -16.30
C GLY A 21 -1.56 47.03 -16.62
N ILE A 22 -0.66 47.71 -17.33
CA ILE A 22 0.68 47.21 -17.68
C ILE A 22 1.55 47.11 -16.43
N ILE A 23 1.53 48.12 -15.57
CA ILE A 23 2.28 48.14 -14.30
C ILE A 23 1.81 47.00 -13.38
N LEU A 24 0.50 46.78 -13.24
CA LEU A 24 -0.03 45.70 -12.39
C LEU A 24 0.37 44.31 -12.91
N ALA A 25 0.33 44.11 -14.23
CA ALA A 25 0.77 42.86 -14.86
C ALA A 25 2.28 42.62 -14.67
N PHE A 26 3.10 43.67 -14.75
CA PHE A 26 4.55 43.59 -14.53
C PHE A 26 4.90 43.27 -13.07
N ILE A 27 4.18 43.85 -12.11
CA ILE A 27 4.35 43.56 -10.67
C ILE A 27 4.01 42.09 -10.37
N VAL A 28 2.89 41.57 -10.88
CA VAL A 28 2.50 40.16 -10.70
C VAL A 28 3.52 39.21 -11.37
N PHE A 29 4.06 39.59 -12.53
CA PHE A 29 5.10 38.83 -13.22
C PHE A 29 6.42 38.77 -12.43
N LEU A 30 6.89 39.91 -11.89
CA LEU A 30 8.08 39.97 -11.05
C LEU A 30 7.90 39.20 -9.73
N PHE A 31 6.69 39.23 -9.15
CA PHE A 31 6.39 38.45 -7.94
C PHE A 31 6.44 36.93 -8.21
N ARG A 32 5.95 36.48 -9.38
CA ARG A 32 6.04 35.06 -9.80
C ARG A 32 7.47 34.62 -10.11
N LEU A 33 8.29 35.47 -10.71
CA LEU A 33 9.71 35.18 -10.95
C LEU A 33 10.49 35.04 -9.63
N ARG A 34 10.22 35.92 -8.65
CA ARG A 34 10.84 35.88 -7.33
C ARG A 34 10.41 34.66 -6.51
N HIS A 35 9.16 34.20 -6.67
CA HIS A 35 8.66 33.00 -5.99
C HIS A 35 9.17 31.68 -6.58
N LYS A 36 9.70 31.69 -7.82
CA LYS A 36 10.35 30.53 -8.46
C LYS A 36 11.82 30.34 -8.07
N GLN A 37 12.42 31.25 -7.28
CA GLN A 37 13.82 31.18 -6.84
C GLN A 37 13.97 30.93 -5.32
N LYS A 38 13.17 30.03 -4.74
CA LYS A 38 13.51 29.49 -3.42
C LYS A 38 14.44 28.30 -3.60
N ASN A 39 15.69 28.52 -3.20
CA ASN A 39 16.83 27.59 -3.27
C ASN A 39 16.49 26.20 -2.70
N VAL A 40 16.56 25.17 -3.54
CA VAL A 40 16.61 23.78 -3.11
C VAL A 40 18.02 23.51 -2.58
N LYS A 41 18.17 23.30 -1.27
CA LYS A 41 19.43 22.82 -0.70
C LYS A 41 19.64 21.38 -1.15
N VAL A 42 20.65 21.16 -1.99
CA VAL A 42 21.11 19.81 -2.37
C VAL A 42 21.87 19.21 -1.19
N LEU A 43 21.33 18.13 -0.61
CA LEU A 43 22.01 17.37 0.44
C LEU A 43 23.20 16.59 -0.16
N PRO A 44 24.33 16.46 0.56
CA PRO A 44 25.49 15.72 0.06
C PRO A 44 25.18 14.22 -0.05
N LYS A 45 25.65 13.61 -1.14
CA LYS A 45 25.57 12.16 -1.39
C LYS A 45 26.33 11.40 -0.31
N ARG A 46 25.63 10.54 0.43
CA ARG A 46 26.23 9.61 1.41
C ARG A 46 27.10 8.56 0.68
N PRO A 47 28.26 8.15 1.23
CA PRO A 47 29.06 7.08 0.66
C PRO A 47 28.29 5.75 0.71
N ALA A 48 28.44 4.94 -0.33
CA ALA A 48 27.75 3.67 -0.48
C ALA A 48 28.14 2.70 0.65
N SER A 49 27.15 2.28 1.44
CA SER A 49 27.32 1.13 2.32
C SER A 49 27.23 -0.16 1.50
N ALA A 50 28.00 -1.18 1.91
CA ALA A 50 28.06 -2.45 1.21
C ALA A 50 26.67 -3.10 1.11
N LYS A 51 26.23 -3.39 -0.12
CA LYS A 51 24.96 -4.06 -0.41
C LYS A 51 24.95 -5.46 0.22
N ARG A 52 24.14 -5.66 1.25
CA ARG A 52 23.69 -7.01 1.63
C ARG A 52 22.67 -7.46 0.59
N VAL A 53 23.09 -8.35 -0.31
CA VAL A 53 22.20 -8.98 -1.30
C VAL A 53 21.38 -10.04 -0.56
N GLY A 54 20.10 -9.76 -0.29
CA GLY A 54 19.17 -10.75 0.24
C GLY A 54 18.97 -11.90 -0.74
N LYS A 55 18.99 -13.14 -0.24
CA LYS A 55 19.02 -14.37 -1.05
C LYS A 55 17.62 -14.93 -1.42
N TYR A 56 16.55 -14.17 -1.24
CA TYR A 56 15.21 -14.74 -1.07
C TYR A 56 14.16 -14.48 -2.17
N TYR A 57 14.52 -14.05 -3.39
CA TYR A 57 13.50 -13.86 -4.45
C TYR A 57 13.93 -14.29 -5.84
N GLY A 58 13.07 -15.09 -6.48
CA GLY A 58 12.88 -15.21 -7.92
C GLY A 58 13.99 -15.87 -8.74
N GLY A 59 13.56 -16.58 -9.80
CA GLY A 59 14.42 -16.94 -10.94
C GLY A 59 14.97 -15.69 -11.64
N ASP A 60 15.90 -15.88 -12.58
CA ASP A 60 16.67 -14.79 -13.22
C ASP A 60 15.81 -13.77 -14.01
N ASP A 61 14.54 -14.09 -14.24
CA ASP A 61 13.52 -13.34 -14.97
C ASP A 61 12.59 -12.47 -14.08
N ILE A 62 12.61 -12.67 -12.75
CA ILE A 62 11.82 -11.87 -11.80
C ILE A 62 12.69 -10.74 -11.24
N LYS A 63 12.23 -9.50 -11.40
CA LYS A 63 12.90 -8.33 -10.80
C LYS A 63 12.89 -8.46 -9.28
N ARG A 64 14.03 -8.86 -8.70
CA ARG A 64 14.22 -8.90 -7.24
C ARG A 64 13.85 -7.56 -6.62
N LEU A 65 13.00 -7.59 -5.59
CA LEU A 65 12.70 -6.40 -4.81
C LEU A 65 13.96 -5.92 -4.10
N ASP A 66 14.20 -4.61 -4.17
CA ASP A 66 15.37 -3.98 -3.55
C ASP A 66 15.01 -3.46 -2.16
N PHE A 67 15.35 -4.23 -1.14
CA PHE A 67 15.16 -3.85 0.27
C PHE A 67 16.30 -2.99 0.83
N SER A 68 17.32 -2.64 0.03
CA SER A 68 18.46 -1.86 0.51
C SER A 68 18.10 -0.44 0.92
N ASN A 69 17.00 0.08 0.38
CA ASN A 69 16.51 1.42 0.69
C ASN A 69 15.50 1.46 1.85
N VAL A 70 15.00 0.31 2.32
CA VAL A 70 14.03 0.26 3.43
C VAL A 70 14.68 0.81 4.70
N GLN A 71 14.14 1.91 5.21
CA GLN A 71 14.61 2.54 6.44
C GLN A 71 13.70 2.18 7.63
N PRO A 72 14.23 2.10 8.86
CA PRO A 72 13.41 1.97 10.05
C PRO A 72 12.33 3.05 10.13
N TYR A 73 11.12 2.64 10.54
CA TYR A 73 10.05 3.41 11.19
C TYR A 73 10.28 4.92 11.35
N LYS A 74 10.62 5.17 12.60
CA LYS A 74 11.16 6.35 13.24
C LYS A 74 12.24 5.83 14.20
N ALA A 75 13.19 6.67 14.60
CA ALA A 75 14.29 6.24 15.49
C ALA A 75 13.80 5.87 16.89
N ASP A 76 12.74 6.52 17.34
CA ASP A 76 12.07 6.42 18.64
C ASP A 76 10.73 5.66 18.55
N PHE A 77 10.57 4.80 17.54
CA PHE A 77 9.31 4.08 17.32
C PHE A 77 8.99 3.14 18.48
N ASP A 78 7.96 3.52 19.24
CA ASP A 78 7.24 2.68 20.18
C ASP A 78 5.81 2.50 19.67
N ILE A 79 5.45 1.25 19.37
CA ILE A 79 4.12 0.93 18.85
C ILE A 79 3.01 1.28 19.85
N ALA A 80 3.28 1.23 21.17
CA ALA A 80 2.28 1.54 22.19
C ALA A 80 1.88 3.03 22.19
N GLU A 81 2.78 3.90 21.74
CA GLU A 81 2.58 5.35 21.69
C GLU A 81 2.24 5.85 20.28
N GLU A 82 2.24 4.97 19.27
CA GLU A 82 1.92 5.35 17.89
C GLU A 82 0.41 5.59 17.74
N GLU A 83 0.05 6.83 17.41
CA GLU A 83 -1.36 7.22 17.32
C GLU A 83 -2.11 6.44 16.23
N PRO A 84 -3.41 6.11 16.45
CA PRO A 84 -4.20 5.38 15.49
C PRO A 84 -4.23 6.10 14.15
N ILE A 85 -4.09 5.34 13.07
CA ILE A 85 -4.12 5.88 11.71
C ILE A 85 -5.49 6.54 11.50
N THR A 86 -5.54 7.81 11.08
CA THR A 86 -6.82 8.55 10.95
C THR A 86 -7.22 8.81 9.50
N TRP A 87 -6.95 7.90 8.57
CA TRP A 87 -7.21 8.12 7.13
C TRP A 87 -8.69 8.40 6.80
N TRP A 88 -9.63 8.03 7.67
CA TRP A 88 -11.07 8.35 7.53
C TRP A 88 -11.46 9.75 8.03
N LYS A 89 -10.57 10.46 8.74
CA LYS A 89 -10.79 11.82 9.25
C LYS A 89 -10.35 12.90 8.28
N ASP A 90 -9.54 12.54 7.30
CA ASP A 90 -9.33 13.41 6.14
C ASP A 90 -10.71 13.65 5.50
N ASP A 91 -11.04 14.91 5.19
CA ASP A 91 -12.33 15.35 4.65
C ASP A 91 -12.57 14.82 3.21
N TYR A 92 -12.62 13.50 3.03
CA TYR A 92 -12.81 12.84 1.73
C TYR A 92 -14.30 12.76 1.33
N ILE A 93 -15.23 13.07 2.23
CA ILE A 93 -16.63 13.31 1.85
C ILE A 93 -16.71 14.71 1.26
N SER A 94 -16.12 14.87 0.07
CA SER A 94 -16.30 16.05 -0.74
C SER A 94 -17.76 16.17 -1.15
N ASP A 95 -18.23 17.39 -1.37
CA ASP A 95 -19.49 17.73 -2.04
C ASP A 95 -19.60 17.21 -3.49
N ARG A 96 -18.56 16.54 -4.00
CA ARG A 96 -18.51 16.03 -5.37
C ARG A 96 -19.41 14.83 -5.57
N ILE A 97 -19.97 14.75 -6.78
CA ILE A 97 -20.71 13.58 -7.26
C ILE A 97 -19.79 12.35 -7.20
N TYR A 98 -20.22 11.32 -6.48
CA TYR A 98 -19.51 10.06 -6.37
C TYR A 98 -19.23 9.47 -7.76
N THR A 99 -17.94 9.25 -8.04
CA THR A 99 -17.50 8.57 -9.26
C THR A 99 -16.73 7.33 -8.87
N ALA A 100 -17.27 6.16 -9.21
CA ALA A 100 -16.59 4.90 -9.00
C ALA A 100 -15.28 4.88 -9.80
N THR A 101 -14.16 4.88 -9.08
CA THR A 101 -12.81 4.70 -9.61
C THR A 101 -12.08 3.73 -8.68
N MET A 102 -10.96 3.18 -9.14
CA MET A 102 -10.14 2.29 -8.32
C MET A 102 -9.54 2.96 -7.07
N ALA A 103 -9.47 4.29 -7.06
CA ALA A 103 -8.82 5.06 -5.99
C ALA A 103 -7.39 4.59 -5.63
N ILE A 104 -6.70 3.95 -6.58
CA ILE A 104 -5.31 3.50 -6.41
C ILE A 104 -4.36 4.70 -6.53
N ARG A 105 -3.34 4.73 -5.68
CA ARG A 105 -2.25 5.71 -5.72
C ARG A 105 -0.93 4.99 -5.57
N ASN A 106 0.12 5.56 -6.14
CA ASN A 106 1.47 5.08 -5.88
C ASN A 106 1.80 5.28 -4.40
N LEU A 107 2.31 4.23 -3.77
CA LEU A 107 2.73 4.21 -2.38
C LEU A 107 4.25 4.07 -2.35
N ALA A 108 4.93 4.82 -1.49
CA ALA A 108 6.34 4.56 -1.25
C ALA A 108 6.49 3.20 -0.57
N PHE A 109 7.52 2.44 -0.92
CA PHE A 109 7.68 1.09 -0.35
C PHE A 109 7.82 1.09 1.18
N ASP A 110 8.38 2.16 1.74
CA ASP A 110 8.48 2.37 3.19
C ASP A 110 7.10 2.59 3.87
N ASP A 111 6.06 2.91 3.11
CA ASP A 111 4.70 3.14 3.63
C ASP A 111 3.80 1.92 3.40
N TRP A 112 4.36 0.78 2.98
CA TRP A 112 3.59 -0.39 2.57
C TRP A 112 2.80 -1.04 3.70
N VAL A 113 3.42 -1.22 4.88
CA VAL A 113 2.76 -1.73 6.09
C VAL A 113 2.70 -0.60 7.10
N VAL A 114 1.54 -0.43 7.72
CA VAL A 114 1.32 0.60 8.75
C VAL A 114 1.00 -0.08 10.07
N MET A 115 1.45 0.52 11.18
CA MET A 115 1.21 0.02 12.53
C MET A 115 0.83 1.19 13.42
N ASP A 116 -0.02 0.91 14.41
CA ASP A 116 -0.39 1.84 15.46
C ASP A 116 -0.60 1.09 16.78
N LYS A 117 -0.92 1.81 17.86
CA LYS A 117 -1.12 1.26 19.20
C LYS A 117 -2.18 0.18 19.34
N ASN A 118 -3.09 0.04 18.36
CA ASN A 118 -4.11 -1.00 18.38
C ASN A 118 -3.67 -2.31 17.69
N PHE A 119 -2.46 -2.38 17.12
CA PHE A 119 -1.94 -3.58 16.44
C PHE A 119 -2.12 -4.83 17.31
N ALA A 120 -1.76 -4.77 18.60
CA ALA A 120 -1.89 -5.91 19.51
C ALA A 120 -3.33 -6.42 19.62
N ALA A 121 -4.29 -5.51 19.81
CA ALA A 121 -5.70 -5.84 19.96
C ALA A 121 -6.29 -6.38 18.64
N ARG A 122 -5.94 -5.77 17.51
CA ARG A 122 -6.40 -6.21 16.18
C ARG A 122 -5.82 -7.56 15.79
N MET A 123 -4.55 -7.84 16.10
CA MET A 123 -3.94 -9.14 15.86
C MET A 123 -4.52 -10.24 16.76
N ALA A 124 -4.86 -9.95 18.02
CA ALA A 124 -5.55 -10.89 18.89
C ALA A 124 -6.96 -11.22 18.38
N LEU A 125 -7.72 -10.20 17.94
CA LEU A 125 -9.03 -10.40 17.33
C LEU A 125 -8.92 -11.22 16.03
N LYS A 126 -7.94 -10.91 15.18
CA LYS A 126 -7.68 -11.66 13.94
C LYS A 126 -7.44 -13.13 14.22
N GLN A 127 -6.63 -13.46 15.23
CA GLN A 127 -6.42 -14.86 15.67
C GLN A 127 -7.73 -15.52 16.07
N GLN A 128 -8.52 -14.88 16.94
CA GLN A 128 -9.81 -15.42 17.40
C GLN A 128 -10.77 -15.69 16.24
N VAL A 129 -10.81 -14.81 15.24
CA VAL A 129 -11.65 -15.00 14.05
C VAL A 129 -11.16 -16.19 13.23
N ILE A 130 -9.86 -16.26 12.95
CA ILE A 130 -9.25 -17.38 12.19
C ILE A 130 -9.55 -18.71 12.89
N ASP A 131 -9.38 -18.79 14.21
CA ASP A 131 -9.64 -20.01 14.98
C ASP A 131 -11.13 -20.40 14.95
N LYS A 132 -12.02 -19.41 14.96
CA LYS A 132 -13.46 -19.63 14.97
C LYS A 132 -14.00 -20.10 13.63
N VAL A 133 -13.56 -19.52 12.52
CA VAL A 133 -14.12 -19.80 11.18
C VAL A 133 -13.25 -20.75 10.35
N GLY A 134 -12.00 -20.97 10.77
CA GLY A 134 -11.09 -21.95 10.18
C GLY A 134 -10.94 -21.81 8.67
N PRO A 135 -11.31 -22.84 7.87
CA PRO A 135 -11.20 -22.81 6.41
C PRO A 135 -11.99 -21.69 5.71
N ASP A 136 -12.94 -21.04 6.40
CA ASP A 136 -13.68 -19.91 5.82
C ASP A 136 -12.90 -18.59 5.89
N ALA A 137 -11.81 -18.53 6.67
CA ALA A 137 -10.86 -17.41 6.70
C ALA A 137 -9.61 -17.68 5.86
N LEU A 138 -9.16 -18.94 5.75
CA LEU A 138 -7.94 -19.31 5.02
C LEU A 138 -8.24 -20.44 4.03
N ASP A 139 -8.05 -20.16 2.74
CA ASP A 139 -8.13 -21.15 1.65
C ASP A 139 -6.94 -20.95 0.69
N CYS A 140 -6.36 -22.05 0.20
CA CYS A 140 -5.29 -22.04 -0.79
C CYS A 140 -5.55 -23.16 -1.80
N ARG A 141 -5.72 -22.77 -3.06
CA ARG A 141 -5.93 -23.64 -4.21
C ARG A 141 -4.60 -23.98 -4.88
N GLU A 142 -4.65 -24.93 -5.81
CA GLU A 142 -3.50 -25.31 -6.63
C GLU A 142 -2.87 -24.08 -7.31
N GLY A 143 -1.53 -23.99 -7.26
CA GLY A 143 -0.75 -22.87 -7.77
C GLY A 143 -0.72 -21.62 -6.87
N GLY A 144 -1.48 -21.58 -5.78
CA GLY A 144 -1.49 -20.45 -4.84
C GLY A 144 -0.32 -20.46 -3.84
N LEU A 145 0.25 -21.63 -3.54
CA LEU A 145 1.23 -21.81 -2.47
C LEU A 145 2.54 -21.05 -2.74
N GLU A 146 2.98 -21.03 -3.99
CA GLU A 146 4.20 -20.34 -4.42
C GLU A 146 4.11 -18.84 -4.14
N GLY A 147 2.97 -18.21 -4.43
CA GLY A 147 2.72 -16.81 -4.10
C GLY A 147 2.63 -16.56 -2.59
N CYS A 148 2.12 -17.53 -1.82
CA CYS A 148 2.12 -17.44 -0.36
C CYS A 148 3.55 -17.47 0.22
N ILE A 149 4.41 -18.34 -0.32
CA ILE A 149 5.83 -18.44 0.07
C ILE A 149 6.57 -17.17 -0.32
N GLU A 150 6.34 -16.64 -1.53
CA GLU A 150 6.93 -15.40 -1.99
C GLU A 150 6.54 -14.23 -1.06
N LEU A 151 5.25 -14.05 -0.78
CA LEU A 151 4.78 -13.00 0.11
C LEU A 151 5.39 -13.12 1.51
N LEU A 152 5.42 -14.33 2.08
CA LEU A 152 6.04 -14.55 3.39
C LEU A 152 7.52 -14.18 3.38
N GLY A 153 8.25 -14.53 2.32
CA GLY A 153 9.60 -14.07 2.09
C GLY A 153 9.68 -12.55 2.17
N ILE A 154 8.87 -11.85 1.35
CA ILE A 154 8.87 -10.38 1.24
C ILE A 154 8.68 -9.74 2.61
N LEU A 155 7.71 -10.21 3.39
CA LEU A 155 7.46 -9.73 4.74
C LEU A 155 8.61 -10.03 5.71
N THR A 156 9.22 -11.21 5.59
CA THR A 156 10.38 -11.62 6.41
C THR A 156 11.58 -10.70 6.21
N GLU A 157 11.79 -10.20 4.98
CA GLU A 157 12.85 -9.24 4.67
C GLU A 157 12.47 -7.80 5.06
N TYR A 158 11.21 -7.41 4.81
CA TYR A 158 10.73 -6.05 5.01
C TYR A 158 10.55 -5.68 6.48
N LEU A 159 9.83 -6.52 7.24
CA LEU A 159 9.34 -6.16 8.58
C LEU A 159 10.45 -5.94 9.60
N PRO A 160 11.51 -6.78 9.70
CA PRO A 160 12.61 -6.53 10.64
C PRO A 160 13.44 -5.29 10.29
N ARG A 161 13.49 -4.91 9.00
CA ARG A 161 14.17 -3.68 8.55
C ARG A 161 13.34 -2.44 8.87
N ARG A 162 12.03 -2.51 8.62
CA ARG A 162 11.11 -1.39 8.80
C ARG A 162 10.72 -1.19 10.26
N PHE A 163 10.47 -2.25 11.02
CA PHE A 163 10.01 -2.21 12.40
C PHE A 163 10.87 -3.10 13.32
N PRO A 164 12.17 -2.77 13.50
CA PRO A 164 13.11 -3.63 14.25
C PRO A 164 12.78 -3.81 15.74
N SER A 165 12.00 -2.89 16.34
CA SER A 165 11.50 -3.04 17.72
C SER A 165 10.34 -4.03 17.82
N VAL A 166 9.63 -4.29 16.72
CA VAL A 166 8.46 -5.18 16.66
C VAL A 166 8.82 -6.55 16.11
N PHE A 167 9.67 -6.63 15.07
CA PHE A 167 10.03 -7.90 14.44
C PHE A 167 11.51 -8.19 14.55
N LYS A 168 11.82 -9.40 15.01
CA LYS A 168 13.19 -9.89 15.08
C LYS A 168 13.32 -11.18 14.32
N LEU A 169 14.32 -11.25 13.47
CA LEU A 169 14.71 -12.48 12.80
C LEU A 169 15.70 -13.25 13.69
N SER A 170 15.62 -14.57 13.71
CA SER A 170 16.64 -15.42 14.34
C SER A 170 17.99 -15.27 13.65
N GLU A 171 19.08 -15.61 14.33
CA GLU A 171 20.45 -15.48 13.79
C GLU A 171 20.66 -16.26 12.49
N ASP A 172 20.04 -17.43 12.38
CA ASP A 172 20.06 -18.30 11.21
C ASP A 172 19.04 -17.90 10.11
N GLY A 173 18.19 -16.90 10.39
CA GLY A 173 17.15 -16.44 9.47
C GLY A 173 15.94 -17.36 9.34
N SER A 174 15.86 -18.44 10.13
CA SER A 174 14.83 -19.47 9.97
C SER A 174 13.48 -19.12 10.59
N CYS A 175 13.48 -18.23 11.59
CA CYS A 175 12.29 -17.86 12.35
C CYS A 175 12.19 -16.34 12.47
N ILE A 176 10.95 -15.84 12.44
CA ILE A 176 10.63 -14.46 12.77
C ILE A 176 9.81 -14.42 14.06
N ARG A 177 10.17 -13.49 14.95
CA ARG A 177 9.47 -13.23 16.20
C ARG A 177 8.76 -11.89 16.15
N ASN A 178 7.47 -11.90 16.45
CA ASN A 178 6.68 -10.69 16.67
C ASN A 178 6.71 -10.36 18.18
N GLU A 179 7.40 -9.28 18.53
CA GLU A 179 7.57 -8.82 19.91
C GLU A 179 6.27 -8.31 20.53
N VAL A 180 5.24 -7.99 19.75
CA VAL A 180 3.96 -7.51 20.26
C VAL A 180 3.06 -8.69 20.60
N THR A 181 2.88 -9.63 19.67
CA THR A 181 2.04 -10.83 19.90
C THR A 181 2.77 -11.91 20.71
N LYS A 182 4.09 -11.80 20.85
CA LYS A 182 5.00 -12.80 21.44
C LYS A 182 5.05 -14.14 20.67
N GLU A 183 4.50 -14.17 19.47
CA GLU A 183 4.54 -15.34 18.59
C GLU A 183 5.89 -15.43 17.86
N THR A 184 6.35 -16.66 17.64
CA THR A 184 7.49 -16.97 16.79
C THR A 184 7.03 -17.95 15.72
N HIS A 185 7.33 -17.64 14.46
CA HIS A 185 6.94 -18.47 13.32
C HIS A 185 8.17 -18.83 12.50
N ARG A 186 8.26 -20.09 12.08
CA ARG A 186 9.24 -20.53 11.10
C ARG A 186 8.87 -20.01 9.71
N VAL A 187 9.84 -19.39 9.04
CA VAL A 187 9.67 -18.70 7.74
C VAL A 187 10.44 -19.35 6.60
N ILE A 188 11.11 -20.47 6.87
CA ILE A 188 11.78 -21.31 5.88
C ILE A 188 11.22 -22.75 5.94
N ALA A 189 11.22 -23.44 4.81
CA ALA A 189 10.81 -24.84 4.75
C ALA A 189 11.73 -25.75 5.61
N PRO A 190 11.22 -26.83 6.21
CA PRO A 190 9.80 -27.21 6.29
C PRO A 190 9.03 -26.27 7.23
N TYR A 191 7.86 -25.78 6.82
CA TYR A 191 7.09 -24.82 7.61
C TYR A 191 6.27 -25.51 8.71
N ASP A 192 6.17 -24.88 9.88
CA ASP A 192 5.32 -25.36 10.99
C ASP A 192 3.83 -25.05 10.74
N ASN A 193 3.55 -23.95 10.03
CA ASN A 193 2.22 -23.50 9.63
C ASN A 193 2.21 -23.16 8.14
N HIS A 194 1.01 -23.11 7.54
CA HIS A 194 0.88 -22.66 6.15
C HIS A 194 1.52 -21.27 5.95
N PRO A 195 2.32 -21.02 4.90
CA PRO A 195 3.02 -19.75 4.72
C PRO A 195 2.11 -18.51 4.75
N LEU A 196 0.91 -18.62 4.17
CA LEU A 196 -0.09 -17.55 4.20
C LEU A 196 -0.64 -17.28 5.61
N TYR A 197 -0.76 -18.31 6.44
CA TYR A 197 -1.13 -18.14 7.85
C TYR A 197 -0.08 -17.31 8.56
N VAL A 198 1.20 -17.69 8.41
CA VAL A 198 2.31 -16.94 9.01
C VAL A 198 2.30 -15.50 8.52
N ALA A 199 2.19 -15.26 7.21
CA ALA A 199 2.10 -13.91 6.64
C ALA A 199 0.97 -13.09 7.27
N GLY A 200 -0.25 -13.63 7.36
CA GLY A 200 -1.39 -12.95 7.97
C GLY A 200 -1.32 -12.81 9.50
N ARG A 201 -0.40 -13.52 10.16
CA ARG A 201 -0.05 -13.35 11.58
C ARG A 201 1.09 -12.34 11.79
N LEU A 202 1.73 -11.86 10.73
CA LEU A 202 2.73 -10.80 10.79
C LEU A 202 2.15 -9.41 10.51
N VAL A 203 1.12 -9.33 9.67
CA VAL A 203 0.46 -8.06 9.30
C VAL A 203 -1.04 -8.07 9.61
N GLU A 204 -1.59 -6.89 9.81
CA GLU A 204 -3.01 -6.72 10.13
C GLU A 204 -3.91 -6.96 8.92
N ASP A 205 -3.44 -6.62 7.73
CA ASP A 205 -4.17 -6.68 6.47
C ASP A 205 -4.65 -8.10 6.13
N ASP A 206 -5.82 -8.17 5.49
CA ASP A 206 -6.28 -9.37 4.82
C ASP A 206 -5.49 -9.57 3.51
N LEU A 207 -5.06 -10.79 3.25
CA LEU A 207 -4.10 -11.12 2.20
C LEU A 207 -4.78 -11.94 1.10
N ASN A 208 -4.66 -11.48 -0.14
CA ASN A 208 -5.15 -12.17 -1.33
C ASN A 208 -3.99 -12.45 -2.28
N ILE A 209 -3.84 -13.71 -2.69
CA ILE A 209 -2.87 -14.14 -3.70
C ILE A 209 -3.62 -14.39 -5.01
N LEU A 210 -3.21 -13.62 -6.01
CA LEU A 210 -3.73 -13.69 -7.36
C LEU A 210 -2.67 -14.32 -8.27
N THR A 211 -3.03 -15.36 -9.01
CA THR A 211 -2.12 -16.00 -9.97
C THR A 211 -2.64 -15.81 -11.40
N PRO A 212 -1.75 -15.79 -12.41
CA PRO A 212 -2.20 -15.78 -13.80
C PRO A 212 -3.14 -16.95 -14.08
N GLY A 213 -4.29 -16.67 -14.68
CA GLY A 213 -5.30 -17.65 -15.05
C GLY A 213 -5.55 -17.70 -16.56
N PRO A 214 -6.44 -18.61 -17.01
CA PRO A 214 -6.86 -18.69 -18.39
C PRO A 214 -7.48 -17.37 -18.90
N GLY A 215 -7.29 -17.04 -20.17
CA GLY A 215 -7.88 -15.84 -20.77
C GLY A 215 -7.19 -14.53 -20.39
N GLY A 216 -6.05 -14.58 -19.69
CA GLY A 216 -5.25 -13.40 -19.34
C GLY A 216 -5.75 -12.65 -18.09
N GLU A 217 -6.76 -13.19 -17.39
CA GLU A 217 -7.19 -12.65 -16.10
C GLU A 217 -6.46 -13.32 -14.95
N TYR A 218 -6.22 -12.56 -13.88
CA TYR A 218 -5.78 -13.13 -12.61
C TYR A 218 -6.92 -13.87 -11.91
N VAL A 219 -6.58 -14.98 -11.26
CA VAL A 219 -7.48 -15.84 -10.49
C VAL A 219 -7.11 -15.77 -9.01
N LEU A 220 -8.14 -15.75 -8.15
CA LEU A 220 -7.96 -15.79 -6.69
C LEU A 220 -7.58 -17.19 -6.22
N SER A 221 -6.30 -17.40 -5.96
CA SER A 221 -5.72 -18.72 -5.72
C SER A 221 -5.40 -18.98 -4.27
N ALA A 222 -5.13 -17.96 -3.45
CA ALA A 222 -5.06 -18.12 -2.01
C ALA A 222 -5.58 -16.87 -1.28
N VAL A 223 -6.17 -17.05 -0.10
CA VAL A 223 -6.69 -15.98 0.73
C VAL A 223 -6.47 -16.29 2.20
N LEU A 224 -6.10 -15.28 2.97
CA LEU A 224 -6.36 -15.19 4.39
C LEU A 224 -7.12 -13.90 4.65
N SER A 225 -8.41 -14.00 4.96
CA SER A 225 -9.26 -12.85 5.25
C SER A 225 -10.08 -13.09 6.51
N ALA A 226 -9.76 -12.33 7.56
CA ALA A 226 -10.50 -12.35 8.83
C ALA A 226 -11.61 -11.29 8.85
N PHE A 227 -11.48 -10.24 8.03
CA PHE A 227 -12.42 -9.11 8.02
C PHE A 227 -12.94 -8.81 6.59
N PRO A 228 -13.51 -9.81 5.88
CA PRO A 228 -14.00 -9.59 4.52
C PRO A 228 -15.18 -8.61 4.49
N ALA A 229 -15.17 -7.70 3.51
CA ALA A 229 -16.21 -6.70 3.33
C ALA A 229 -17.43 -7.27 2.59
N GLY A 230 -18.28 -8.01 3.30
CA GLY A 230 -19.61 -8.41 2.80
C GLY A 230 -19.62 -9.59 1.82
N PHE A 231 -18.64 -10.49 1.89
CA PHE A 231 -18.62 -11.74 1.12
C PHE A 231 -17.98 -12.88 1.90
N HIS A 232 -18.30 -14.12 1.52
CA HIS A 232 -17.60 -15.31 2.00
C HIS A 232 -16.42 -15.62 1.08
N VAL A 233 -15.22 -15.82 1.64
CA VAL A 233 -13.97 -16.08 0.89
C VAL A 233 -14.17 -17.22 -0.12
N ARG A 234 -14.76 -18.33 0.33
CA ARG A 234 -14.96 -19.54 -0.47
C ARG A 234 -15.79 -19.33 -1.74
N GLU A 235 -16.70 -18.36 -1.75
CA GLU A 235 -17.50 -18.04 -2.93
C GLU A 235 -16.69 -17.35 -4.04
N LYS A 236 -15.50 -16.83 -3.69
CA LYS A 236 -14.58 -16.10 -4.56
C LYS A 236 -13.38 -16.96 -5.00
N MET A 237 -13.03 -17.99 -4.25
CA MET A 237 -11.86 -18.83 -4.53
C MET A 237 -11.92 -19.53 -5.89
N GLY A 238 -10.79 -19.55 -6.59
CA GLY A 238 -10.62 -20.18 -7.90
C GLY A 238 -11.28 -19.43 -9.06
N LYS A 239 -11.76 -18.21 -8.83
CA LYS A 239 -12.47 -17.41 -9.84
C LYS A 239 -11.63 -16.27 -10.37
N PRO A 240 -11.82 -15.89 -11.65
CA PRO A 240 -11.12 -14.76 -12.24
C PRO A 240 -11.62 -13.42 -11.67
N MET A 241 -10.80 -12.38 -11.83
CA MET A 241 -11.06 -11.01 -11.37
C MET A 241 -12.47 -10.51 -11.72
N THR A 242 -12.94 -10.80 -12.94
CA THR A 242 -14.29 -10.42 -13.39
C THR A 242 -15.39 -11.08 -12.56
N GLU A 243 -15.26 -12.37 -12.23
CA GLU A 243 -16.31 -13.10 -11.52
C GLU A 243 -16.33 -12.75 -10.03
N ILE A 244 -15.16 -12.57 -9.39
CA ILE A 244 -15.12 -12.19 -7.97
C ILE A 244 -15.76 -10.81 -7.73
N HIS A 245 -15.78 -9.94 -8.75
CA HIS A 245 -16.39 -8.60 -8.70
C HIS A 245 -17.77 -8.50 -9.35
N LYS A 246 -18.40 -9.61 -9.78
CA LYS A 246 -19.66 -9.59 -10.55
C LYS A 246 -20.81 -8.80 -9.90
N THR A 247 -20.83 -8.71 -8.56
CA THR A 247 -21.87 -8.03 -7.79
C THR A 247 -21.59 -6.55 -7.55
N VAL A 248 -20.40 -6.06 -7.90
CA VAL A 248 -19.99 -4.68 -7.69
C VAL A 248 -20.67 -3.79 -8.74
N PRO A 249 -21.52 -2.83 -8.32
CA PRO A 249 -22.16 -1.91 -9.25
C PRO A 249 -21.14 -1.16 -10.09
N THR A 250 -21.42 -0.97 -11.37
CA THR A 250 -20.55 -0.28 -12.33
C THR A 250 -19.18 -0.94 -12.59
N TYR A 251 -18.91 -2.14 -12.07
CA TYR A 251 -17.62 -2.79 -12.26
C TYR A 251 -17.33 -3.01 -13.75
N LYS A 252 -18.27 -3.62 -14.49
CA LYS A 252 -18.12 -3.90 -15.92
C LYS A 252 -17.91 -2.63 -16.74
N GLU A 253 -18.64 -1.57 -16.41
CA GLU A 253 -18.65 -0.32 -17.17
C GLU A 253 -17.48 0.60 -16.84
N LYS A 254 -16.99 0.60 -15.59
CA LYS A 254 -16.04 1.61 -15.08
C LYS A 254 -14.75 1.06 -14.48
N LEU A 255 -14.75 -0.14 -13.90
CA LEU A 255 -13.61 -0.63 -13.10
C LEU A 255 -12.83 -1.77 -13.77
N GLN A 256 -13.50 -2.66 -14.50
CA GLN A 256 -12.92 -3.90 -15.04
C GLN A 256 -11.63 -3.66 -15.82
N LYS A 257 -11.60 -2.68 -16.73
CA LYS A 257 -10.42 -2.37 -17.55
C LYS A 257 -9.21 -1.92 -16.73
N ALA A 258 -9.43 -1.29 -15.57
CA ALA A 258 -8.35 -0.86 -14.69
C ALA A 258 -7.93 -1.98 -13.72
N MET A 259 -8.86 -2.84 -13.31
CA MET A 259 -8.62 -3.93 -12.35
C MET A 259 -8.02 -5.19 -12.97
N ASN A 260 -8.31 -5.47 -14.24
CA ASN A 260 -7.87 -6.69 -14.92
C ASN A 260 -6.54 -6.52 -15.67
N LYS A 261 -5.86 -5.39 -15.50
CA LYS A 261 -4.52 -5.14 -16.05
C LYS A 261 -3.46 -5.53 -15.04
#